data_AF-D4YNT8-F1
#
_entry.id   AF-D4YNT8-F1
#
_cell.length_a   1.000
_cell.length_b   1.000
_cell.length_c   1.000
_cell.angle_alpha   90.00
_cell.angle_beta   90.00
_cell.angle_gamma   90.00
#
_symmetry.space_group_name_H-M   'P 1'
#
loop_
_entity.id
_entity.type
_entity.pdbx_description
1 polymer ?
#
loop_
_entity_poly.entity_id
_entity_poly.type
_entity_poly.pdbx_seq_one_letter_code
_entity_poly.pdbx_strand_id
1 'polypeptide(L)'
;MRPEPSHIIILLVIIILLFGASKLPSLARNLGKSAKIFRDEVKSMNDDSNETPAELESSRSEDATDKATRSHVDSTQSVRDTDK
;
A
#
# COMPACT_ATOMS: atom_id res chain seq x y z
N MET A 1 32.93 -9.58 11.55
CA MET A 1 31.69 -9.30 12.32
C MET A 1 30.53 -9.94 11.57
N ARG A 2 30.06 -11.10 12.04
CA ARG A 2 28.87 -11.76 11.46
C ARG A 2 27.66 -11.12 12.16
N PRO A 3 26.73 -10.48 11.46
CA PRO A 3 25.53 -9.98 12.11
C PRO A 3 24.73 -11.19 12.59
N GLU A 4 24.67 -11.38 13.90
CA GLU A 4 23.78 -12.36 14.49
C GLU A 4 22.34 -11.99 14.11
N PRO A 5 21.55 -12.92 13.52
CA PRO A 5 20.19 -12.66 13.03
C PRO A 5 19.28 -11.95 14.04
N SER A 6 19.57 -12.10 15.33
CA SER A 6 18.89 -11.45 16.45
C SER A 6 18.88 -9.92 16.39
N HIS A 7 19.89 -9.27 15.82
CA HIS A 7 19.94 -7.80 15.72
C HIS A 7 18.89 -7.24 14.76
N ILE A 8 18.60 -7.97 13.68
CA ILE A 8 17.61 -7.55 12.67
C ILE A 8 16.20 -7.61 13.27
N ILE A 9 15.93 -8.64 14.09
CA ILE A 9 14.66 -8.79 14.80
C ILE A 9 14.44 -7.61 15.75
N ILE A 10 15.46 -7.23 16.53
CA ILE A 10 15.35 -6.09 17.47
C ILE A 10 15.04 -4.78 16.73
N LEU A 11 15.68 -4.56 15.58
CA LEU A 11 15.46 -3.36 14.76
C LEU A 11 14.03 -3.34 14.19
N LEU A 12 13.54 -4.48 13.71
CA LEU A 12 12.18 -4.62 13.19
C LEU A 12 11.15 -4.29 14.28
N VAL A 13 11.35 -4.78 15.50
CA VAL A 13 10.48 -4.49 16.64
C VAL A 13 10.45 -2.99 16.93
N ILE A 14 11.61 -2.30 16.94
CA ILE A 14 11.68 -0.85 17.16
C ILE A 14 10.90 -0.08 16.07
N ILE A 15 11.04 -0.48 14.79
CA ILE A 15 10.31 0.13 13.69
C ILE A 15 8.79 -0.09 13.85
N ILE A 16 8.35 -1.29 14.24
CA ILE A 16 6.93 -1.57 14.50
C ILE A 16 6.40 -0.72 15.65
N LEU A 17 7.19 -0.47 16.70
CA LEU A 17 6.78 0.39 17.82
C LEU A 17 6.65 1.86 17.40
N LEU A 18 7.57 2.37 16.57
CA LEU A 18 7.57 3.76 16.12
C LEU A 18 6.48 4.05 15.07
N PHE A 19 6.34 3.15 14.10
CA PHE A 19 5.41 3.33 12.98
C PHE A 19 4.05 2.67 13.24
N GLY A 20 3.96 1.69 14.12
CA GLY A 20 2.76 0.90 14.37
C GLY A 20 2.58 -0.25 13.37
N ALA A 21 1.99 -1.35 13.83
CA ALA A 21 1.76 -2.56 13.03
C ALA A 21 0.88 -2.33 11.79
N SER A 22 0.01 -1.31 11.79
CA SER A 22 -0.86 -0.98 10.65
C SER A 22 -0.16 -0.16 9.55
N LYS A 23 0.94 0.56 9.85
CA LYS A 23 1.60 1.42 8.85
C LYS A 23 2.62 0.66 8.01
N LEU A 24 3.31 -0.33 8.56
CA LEU A 24 4.22 -1.19 7.78
C LEU A 24 3.56 -1.89 6.58
N PRO A 25 2.41 -2.58 6.72
CA PRO A 25 1.76 -3.22 5.58
C PRO A 25 1.25 -2.18 4.57
N SER A 26 0.81 -1.01 5.01
CA SER A 26 0.41 0.08 4.10
C SER A 26 1.61 0.61 3.31
N LEU A 27 2.75 0.87 3.97
CA LEU A 27 3.97 1.33 3.30
C LEU A 27 4.48 0.28 2.31
N ALA A 28 4.50 -0.99 2.70
CA ALA A 28 4.90 -2.09 1.81
C ALA A 28 3.95 -2.24 0.60
N ARG A 29 2.64 -2.12 0.80
CA ARG A 29 1.64 -2.16 -0.29
C ARG A 29 1.87 -1.01 -1.27
N ASN A 30 2.08 0.21 -0.78
CA ASN A 30 2.28 1.39 -1.63
C ASN A 30 3.62 1.34 -2.38
N LEU A 31 4.70 0.96 -1.69
CA LEU A 31 6.01 0.76 -2.30
C LEU A 31 6.01 -0.40 -3.31
N GLY A 32 5.28 -1.48 -3.01
CA GLY A 32 5.12 -2.63 -3.89
C GLY A 32 4.39 -2.28 -5.19
N LYS A 33 3.35 -1.44 -5.13
CA LYS A 33 2.65 -0.94 -6.32
C LYS A 33 3.61 -0.16 -7.24
N SER A 34 4.36 0.79 -6.70
CA SER A 34 5.34 1.57 -7.49
C SER A 34 6.52 0.72 -8.00
N ALA A 35 7.00 -0.21 -7.17
CA ALA A 35 8.07 -1.13 -7.55
C ALA A 35 7.64 -2.12 -8.63
N LYS A 36 6.38 -2.58 -8.62
CA LYS A 36 5.82 -3.44 -9.67
C LYS A 36 5.84 -2.73 -11.03
N ILE A 37 5.34 -1.50 -11.09
CA ILE A 37 5.34 -0.71 -12.34
C ILE A 37 6.76 -0.50 -12.85
N PHE A 38 7.70 -0.15 -11.97
CA PHE A 38 9.10 -0.02 -12.34
C PHE A 38 9.73 -1.34 -12.82
N ARG A 39 9.40 -2.45 -12.18
CA ARG A 39 9.85 -3.80 -12.56
C ARG A 39 9.30 -4.19 -13.93
N ASP A 40 8.02 -3.91 -14.19
CA ASP A 40 7.34 -4.22 -15.44
C ASP A 40 7.95 -3.40 -16.58
N GLU A 41 8.16 -2.09 -16.39
CA GLU A 41 8.82 -1.21 -17.38
C GLU A 41 10.25 -1.67 -17.68
N VAL A 42 11.06 -1.93 -16.64
CA VAL A 42 12.45 -2.38 -16.80
C VAL A 42 12.53 -3.79 -17.41
N LYS A 43 11.53 -4.65 -17.15
CA LYS A 43 11.42 -5.98 -17.75
C LYS A 43 11.05 -5.87 -19.22
N SER A 44 10.11 -5.02 -19.61
CA SER A 44 9.78 -4.76 -21.02
C SER A 44 10.98 -4.24 -21.82
N MET A 45 11.82 -3.40 -21.21
CA MET A 45 13.07 -2.95 -21.83
C MET A 45 14.14 -4.05 -21.98
N ASN A 46 14.12 -5.09 -21.13
CA ASN A 46 15.04 -6.23 -21.22
C ASN A 46 14.46 -7.39 -22.08
N ASP A 47 13.14 -7.53 -22.12
CA ASP A 47 12.42 -8.61 -22.83
C ASP A 47 12.30 -8.36 -24.34
N ASP A 48 12.66 -7.18 -24.86
CA ASP A 48 12.90 -6.95 -26.31
C ASP A 48 14.02 -7.86 -26.89
N SER A 49 14.58 -8.79 -26.10
CA SER A 49 15.50 -9.85 -26.53
C SER A 49 15.05 -11.30 -26.22
N ASN A 50 13.91 -11.55 -25.54
CA ASN A 50 13.34 -12.91 -25.41
C ASN A 50 11.91 -12.92 -24.84
N GLU A 51 10.98 -13.52 -25.57
CA GLU A 51 9.54 -13.56 -25.28
C GLU A 51 9.18 -14.59 -24.18
N THR A 52 8.48 -14.17 -23.10
CA THR A 52 7.34 -14.89 -22.48
C THR A 52 6.73 -14.10 -21.29
N PRO A 53 5.42 -13.78 -21.31
CA PRO A 53 4.74 -13.13 -20.19
C PRO A 53 4.25 -14.18 -19.17
N ALA A 54 4.80 -14.13 -17.95
CA ALA A 54 4.23 -14.85 -16.82
C ALA A 54 3.20 -13.96 -16.11
N GLU A 55 1.95 -14.09 -16.55
CA GLU A 55 0.75 -13.66 -15.84
C GLU A 55 0.66 -14.42 -14.50
N LEU A 56 0.83 -13.70 -13.40
CA LEU A 56 0.33 -14.13 -12.08
C LEU A 56 -0.33 -12.92 -11.41
N GLU A 57 -1.58 -12.72 -11.80
CA GLU A 57 -2.72 -12.34 -10.96
C GLU A 57 -2.41 -12.20 -9.46
N SER A 58 -2.56 -10.98 -8.95
CA SER A 58 -3.11 -10.78 -7.61
C SER A 58 -3.81 -9.43 -7.54
N SER A 59 -4.93 -9.35 -8.24
CA SER A 59 -5.89 -8.26 -8.15
C SER A 59 -6.88 -8.54 -7.01
N ARG A 60 -6.48 -8.43 -5.73
CA ARG A 60 -7.46 -8.21 -4.64
C ARG A 60 -6.82 -7.74 -3.34
N SER A 61 -6.58 -6.45 -3.20
CA SER A 61 -6.51 -5.77 -1.90
C SER A 61 -6.56 -4.25 -2.09
N GLU A 62 -7.62 -3.78 -2.74
CA GLU A 62 -8.09 -2.42 -2.55
C GLU A 62 -9.34 -2.47 -1.68
N ASP A 63 -9.41 -1.52 -0.77
CA ASP A 63 -10.53 -1.19 0.11
C ASP A 63 -10.70 -2.01 1.41
N ALA A 64 -10.03 -1.56 2.48
CA ALA A 64 -10.47 -1.80 3.84
C ALA A 64 -9.99 -0.68 4.80
N THR A 65 -10.03 0.59 4.38
CA THR A 65 -9.91 1.70 5.34
C THR A 65 -10.64 3.00 4.94
N ASP A 66 -11.56 2.99 3.96
CA ASP A 66 -12.43 4.16 3.68
C ASP A 66 -13.88 4.02 4.22
N LYS A 67 -14.15 3.02 5.08
CA LYS A 67 -15.50 2.87 5.68
C LYS A 67 -15.73 3.71 6.94
N ALA A 68 -14.75 4.49 7.41
CA ALA A 68 -14.87 5.28 8.64
C ALA A 68 -15.13 6.78 8.43
N THR A 69 -14.93 7.34 7.21
CA THR A 69 -14.92 8.80 7.05
C THR A 69 -16.10 9.39 6.27
N ARG A 70 -16.82 8.64 5.43
CA ARG A 70 -17.95 9.21 4.66
C ARG A 70 -19.34 9.04 5.26
N SER A 71 -19.47 8.50 6.48
CA SER A 71 -20.71 8.63 7.27
C SER A 71 -20.90 10.05 7.83
N HIS A 72 -19.97 10.99 7.59
CA HIS A 72 -20.02 12.35 8.13
C HIS A 72 -20.44 13.43 7.11
N VAL A 73 -20.92 13.05 5.92
CA VAL A 73 -21.28 13.98 4.82
C VAL A 73 -22.80 14.10 4.60
N ASP A 74 -23.64 13.77 5.59
CA ASP A 74 -25.11 13.64 5.38
C ASP A 74 -26.00 14.47 6.34
N SER A 75 -25.50 15.44 7.12
CA SER A 75 -26.38 16.10 8.12
C SER A 75 -26.27 17.62 8.29
N THR A 76 -25.58 18.37 7.44
CA THR A 76 -25.48 19.83 7.63
C THR A 76 -25.82 20.69 6.41
N GLN A 77 -26.24 20.09 5.29
CA GLN A 77 -26.54 20.84 4.05
C GLN A 77 -27.92 20.46 3.46
N SER A 78 -28.96 20.34 4.29
CA SER A 78 -30.34 20.19 3.79
C SER A 78 -31.36 21.13 4.48
N VAL A 79 -30.93 22.08 5.32
CA VAL A 79 -31.84 22.92 6.12
C VAL A 79 -31.62 24.43 5.91
N ARG A 80 -31.13 24.86 4.73
CA ARG A 80 -31.07 26.30 4.40
C ARG A 80 -31.88 26.72 3.17
N ASP A 81 -32.61 25.78 2.55
CA ASP A 81 -33.53 26.06 1.44
C ASP A 81 -34.99 25.86 1.88
N THR A 82 -35.37 26.52 2.96
CA THR A 82 -36.78 26.79 3.29
C THR A 82 -36.80 28.02 4.19
N ASP A 83 -37.54 29.05 3.79
CA ASP A 83 -37.64 30.39 4.39
C ASP A 83 -36.50 31.38 4.07
N LYS A 84 -36.54 32.01 2.88
CA LYS A 84 -37.00 33.41 2.74
C LYS A 84 -37.14 33.85 1.28
#